data_AF-A0A916VLG9-F1
#
_entry.id   AF-A0A916VLG9-F1
#
_cell.length_a   1.000
_cell.length_b   1.000
_cell.length_c   1.000
_cell.angle_alpha   90.00
_cell.angle_beta   90.00
_cell.angle_gamma   90.00
#
_symmetry.space_group_name_H-M   'P 1'
#
loop_
_entity.id
_entity.type
_entity.pdbx_description
1 polymer ?
#
loop_
_entity_poly.entity_id
_entity_poly.type
_entity_poly.pdbx_seq_one_letter_code
_entity_poly.pdbx_strand_id
1 'polypeptide(L)'
;MKLVERHIPYKNHRFYAEIDRLCLLSKNLYNYANYLVRQSFIFEKTNLSYYDLQKTLSTQSDYQAIPAKVSQQILMILDRNTEKFLAANEVYLKNPSKFKCSSSSS
;
A
#
# COMPACT_ATOMS: atom_id res chain seq x y z
N MET A 1 -20.16 9.42 -15.25
CA MET A 1 -19.47 9.57 -13.94
C MET A 1 -20.50 9.39 -12.84
N LYS A 2 -20.31 8.49 -11.86
CA LYS A 2 -21.17 8.39 -10.68
C LYS A 2 -20.70 9.44 -9.66
N LEU A 3 -21.61 10.30 -9.17
CA LEU A 3 -21.33 11.14 -8.02
C LEU A 3 -21.10 10.21 -6.82
N VAL A 4 -19.86 10.11 -6.37
CA VAL A 4 -19.53 9.46 -5.10
C VAL A 4 -19.54 10.54 -4.03
N GLU A 5 -20.31 10.30 -2.97
CA GLU A 5 -20.34 11.19 -1.82
C GLU A 5 -18.93 11.26 -1.21
N ARG A 6 -18.36 12.46 -1.12
CA ARG A 6 -17.04 12.69 -0.53
C ARG A 6 -17.23 13.31 0.84
N HIS A 7 -17.07 12.51 1.88
CA HIS A 7 -17.04 13.01 3.25
C HIS A 7 -15.63 13.53 3.55
N ILE A 8 -15.45 14.86 3.54
CA ILE A 8 -14.22 15.49 4.03
C ILE A 8 -14.42 15.71 5.53
N PRO A 9 -13.72 14.97 6.41
CA PRO A 9 -13.94 15.10 7.85
C PRO A 9 -13.43 16.49 8.31
N TYR A 10 -14.36 17.35 8.74
CA TYR A 10 -14.02 18.62 9.38
C TYR A 10 -13.50 18.36 10.79
N LYS A 11 -12.54 19.16 11.26
CA LYS A 11 -11.92 19.01 12.60
C LYS A 11 -12.92 19.02 13.75
N ASN A 12 -14.05 19.72 13.57
CA ASN A 12 -15.10 19.85 14.58
C ASN A 12 -16.06 18.65 14.61
N HIS A 13 -15.88 17.65 13.75
CA HIS A 13 -16.70 16.46 13.74
C HIS A 13 -16.36 15.56 14.93
N ARG A 14 -17.38 15.03 15.62
CA ARG A 14 -17.21 14.21 16.84
C ARG A 14 -16.29 12.99 16.67
N PHE A 15 -16.20 12.44 15.46
CA PHE A 15 -15.36 11.29 15.14
C PHE A 15 -14.00 11.66 14.52
N TYR A 16 -13.68 12.95 14.37
CA TYR A 16 -12.46 13.37 13.67
C TYR A 16 -11.21 12.75 14.29
N ALA A 17 -11.06 12.80 15.62
CA ALA A 17 -9.89 12.27 16.32
C ALA A 17 -9.74 10.75 16.14
N GLU A 18 -10.86 10.02 16.11
CA GLU A 18 -10.85 8.57 15.88
C GLU A 18 -10.47 8.24 14.43
N ILE A 19 -11.06 8.95 13.46
CA ILE A 19 -10.74 8.79 12.03
C ILE A 19 -9.25 9.10 11.79
N ASP A 20 -8.73 10.20 12.34
CA ASP A 20 -7.33 10.59 12.21
C ASP A 20 -6.39 9.51 12.78
N ARG A 21 -6.71 8.99 13.97
CA ARG A 21 -5.97 7.87 14.57
C ARG A 21 -5.99 6.62 13.69
N LEU A 22 -7.15 6.24 13.15
CA LEU A 22 -7.27 5.08 12.26
C LEU A 22 -6.49 5.28 10.96
N CYS A 23 -6.49 6.49 10.39
CA CYS A 23 -5.68 6.83 9.22
C CYS A 23 -4.18 6.71 9.51
N LEU A 24 -3.72 7.18 10.68
CA LEU A 24 -2.33 7.05 11.10
C LEU A 24 -1.91 5.57 11.23
N LEU A 25 -2.71 4.76 11.92
CA LEU A 25 -2.44 3.33 12.09
C LEU A 25 -2.45 2.59 10.74
N SER A 26 -3.42 2.92 9.87
CA SER A 26 -3.51 2.32 8.53
C SER A 26 -2.27 2.64 7.68
N LYS A 27 -1.79 3.90 7.74
CA LYS A 27 -0.57 4.33 7.06
C LYS A 27 0.65 3.58 7.59
N ASN A 28 0.77 3.41 8.90
CA ASN A 28 1.89 2.71 9.52
C ASN A 28 1.92 1.24 9.09
N LEU A 29 0.78 0.55 9.16
CA LEU A 29 0.66 -0.84 8.72
C LEU A 29 1.03 -0.98 7.24
N TYR A 30 0.52 -0.11 6.36
CA TYR A 30 0.85 -0.14 4.94
C TYR A 30 2.34 0.06 4.69
N ASN A 31 2.94 1.07 5.32
CA ASN A 31 4.36 1.39 5.14
C ASN A 31 5.27 0.25 5.64
N TYR A 32 4.92 -0.35 6.78
CA TYR A 32 5.68 -1.46 7.34
C TYR A 32 5.59 -2.71 6.46
N ALA A 33 4.37 -3.08 6.05
CA ALA A 33 4.17 -4.20 5.13
C ALA A 33 4.90 -3.98 3.79
N ASN A 34 4.82 -2.77 3.22
CA ASN A 34 5.52 -2.41 1.99
C ASN A 34 7.04 -2.45 2.16
N TYR A 35 7.56 -2.05 3.33
CA TYR A 35 8.98 -2.20 3.63
C TYR A 35 9.40 -3.66 3.56
N LEU A 36 8.65 -4.58 4.19
CA LEU A 36 8.95 -6.03 4.15
C LEU A 36 8.95 -6.57 2.72
N VAL A 37 7.93 -6.23 1.91
CA VAL A 37 7.85 -6.63 0.49
C VAL A 37 9.08 -6.15 -0.26
N ARG A 38 9.48 -4.89 -0.09
CA ARG A 38 10.64 -4.31 -0.78
C ARG A 38 11.96 -4.94 -0.33
N GLN A 39 12.12 -5.24 0.97
CA GLN A 39 13.31 -5.91 1.48
C GLN A 39 13.47 -7.29 0.85
N SER A 40 12.40 -8.09 0.86
CA SER A 40 12.38 -9.42 0.25
C SER A 40 12.69 -9.34 -1.26
N PHE A 41 12.05 -8.40 -1.97
CA PHE A 41 12.32 -8.19 -3.40
C PHE A 41 13.78 -7.80 -3.71
N ILE A 42 14.38 -6.92 -2.92
CA ILE A 42 15.73 -6.40 -3.17
C ILE A 42 16.79 -7.45 -2.80
N PHE A 43 16.70 -8.04 -1.61
CA PHE A 43 17.75 -8.86 -1.02
C PHE A 43 17.55 -10.36 -1.27
N GLU A 44 16.32 -10.85 -1.21
CA GLU A 44 16.00 -12.27 -1.36
C GLU A 44 15.60 -12.64 -2.79
N LYS A 45 15.28 -11.63 -3.62
CA LYS A 45 14.74 -11.80 -4.99
C LYS A 45 13.43 -12.58 -5.03
N THR A 46 12.69 -12.56 -3.93
CA THR A 46 11.38 -13.19 -3.77
C THR A 46 10.32 -12.12 -3.56
N ASN A 47 9.05 -12.51 -3.73
CA ASN A 47 7.92 -11.65 -3.42
C ASN A 47 7.13 -12.28 -2.28
N LEU A 48 6.85 -11.49 -1.25
CA LEU A 48 5.97 -11.92 -0.17
C LEU A 48 4.53 -11.87 -0.67
N SER A 49 3.80 -12.97 -0.53
CA SER A 49 2.37 -12.99 -0.83
C SER A 49 1.57 -12.29 0.28
N TYR A 50 0.33 -11.92 -0.04
CA TYR A 50 -0.65 -11.52 0.97
C TYR A 50 -0.68 -12.46 2.20
N TYR A 51 -0.62 -13.78 1.99
CA TYR A 51 -0.69 -14.75 3.09
C TYR A 51 0.57 -14.71 3.97
N ASP A 52 1.74 -14.52 3.38
CA ASP A 52 3.00 -14.38 4.12
C ASP A 52 3.01 -13.12 4.98
N LEU A 53 2.54 -12.01 4.41
CA LEU A 53 2.39 -10.74 5.11
C LEU A 53 1.36 -10.85 6.24
N GLN A 54 0.19 -11.45 5.97
CA GLN A 54 -0.84 -11.63 6.99
C GLN A 54 -0.33 -12.47 8.16
N LYS A 55 0.34 -13.60 7.88
CA LYS A 55 0.90 -14.48 8.91
C LYS A 55 1.93 -13.74 9.75
N THR A 56 2.87 -13.04 9.10
CA THR A 56 3.95 -12.29 9.74
C THR A 56 3.42 -11.13 10.59
N LEU A 57 2.39 -10.42 10.11
CA LEU A 57 1.88 -9.21 10.75
C LEU A 57 0.74 -9.47 11.74
N SER A 58 0.16 -10.66 11.77
CA SER A 58 -1.00 -11.00 12.64
C SER A 58 -0.75 -10.76 14.14
N THR A 59 0.51 -10.85 14.57
CA THR A 59 0.93 -10.65 15.96
C THR A 59 1.49 -9.24 16.21
N GLN A 60 1.60 -8.40 15.18
CA GLN A 60 2.19 -7.08 15.26
C GLN A 60 1.19 -6.05 15.80
N SER A 61 1.70 -5.11 16.60
CA SER A 61 0.87 -4.15 17.33
C SER A 61 0.00 -3.28 16.42
N ASP A 62 0.51 -2.79 15.28
CA ASP A 62 -0.28 -1.93 14.39
C ASP A 62 -1.38 -2.71 13.67
N TYR A 63 -1.11 -3.98 13.33
CA TYR A 63 -2.13 -4.87 12.76
C TYR A 63 -3.28 -5.14 13.74
N GLN A 64 -2.97 -5.29 15.03
CA GLN A 64 -3.94 -5.53 16.10
C GLN A 64 -4.61 -4.24 16.60
N ALA A 65 -3.99 -3.07 16.36
CA ALA A 65 -4.50 -1.77 16.80
C ALA A 65 -5.72 -1.27 16.01
N ILE A 66 -6.02 -1.88 14.86
CA ILE A 66 -7.20 -1.58 14.04
C ILE A 66 -8.04 -2.86 13.82
N PRO A 67 -9.32 -2.73 13.43
CA PRO A 67 -10.16 -3.91 13.21
C PRO A 67 -9.53 -4.84 12.17
N ALA A 68 -9.47 -6.14 12.47
CA ALA A 68 -8.78 -7.13 11.64
C ALA A 68 -9.19 -7.11 10.16
N LYS A 69 -10.48 -6.84 9.88
CA LYS A 69 -10.98 -6.69 8.50
C LYS A 69 -10.33 -5.51 7.76
N VAL A 70 -10.07 -4.40 8.45
CA VAL A 70 -9.37 -3.24 7.89
C VAL A 70 -7.91 -3.58 7.63
N SER A 71 -7.24 -4.22 8.59
CA SER A 71 -5.85 -4.68 8.42
C SER A 71 -5.69 -5.59 7.20
N GLN A 72 -6.59 -6.57 7.04
CA GLN A 72 -6.60 -7.46 5.88
C GLN A 72 -6.79 -6.70 4.56
N GLN A 73 -7.71 -5.74 4.51
CA GLN A 73 -7.94 -4.94 3.30
C GLN A 73 -6.72 -4.08 2.92
N ILE A 74 -6.00 -3.54 3.92
CA ILE A 74 -4.75 -2.80 3.69
C ILE A 74 -3.71 -3.71 3.03
N LEU A 75 -3.53 -4.92 3.54
CA LEU A 75 -2.60 -5.90 2.96
C LEU A 75 -3.04 -6.33 1.55
N MET A 76 -4.33 -6.52 1.29
CA MET A 76 -4.85 -6.83 -0.05
C MET A 76 -4.62 -5.69 -1.05
N ILE A 77 -4.75 -4.43 -0.61
CA ILE A 77 -4.44 -3.27 -1.46
C ILE A 77 -2.95 -3.24 -1.78
N LEU A 78 -2.09 -3.50 -0.80
CA LEU A 78 -0.66 -3.59 -1.01
C LEU A 78 -0.30 -4.70 -2.01
N ASP A 79 -0.88 -5.89 -1.85
CA ASP A 79 -0.66 -7.05 -2.72
C ASP A 79 -0.96 -6.71 -4.20
N ARG A 80 -2.13 -6.12 -4.47
CA ARG A 80 -2.49 -5.64 -5.82
C ARG A 80 -1.55 -4.55 -6.35
N ASN A 81 -1.06 -3.66 -5.47
CA ASN A 81 -0.11 -2.63 -5.86
C ASN A 81 1.25 -3.24 -6.21
N THR A 82 1.68 -4.28 -5.48
CA THR A 82 2.89 -5.05 -5.75
C THR A 82 2.79 -5.78 -7.09
N GLU A 83 1.68 -6.45 -7.39
CA GLU A 83 1.46 -7.09 -8.70
C GLU A 83 1.62 -6.09 -9.86
N LYS A 84 0.98 -4.92 -9.74
CA LYS A 84 1.08 -3.85 -10.74
C LYS A 84 2.51 -3.32 -10.87
N PHE A 85 3.22 -3.16 -9.75
CA PHE A 85 4.61 -2.74 -9.74
C PHE A 85 5.50 -3.76 -10.46
N LEU A 86 5.35 -5.06 -10.18
CA LEU A 86 6.11 -6.13 -10.82
C LEU A 86 5.86 -6.16 -12.33
N ALA A 87 4.60 -6.08 -12.76
CA ALA A 87 4.25 -6.02 -14.17
C ALA A 87 4.88 -4.80 -14.87
N ALA A 88 4.82 -3.61 -14.24
CA ALA A 88 5.45 -2.41 -14.77
C ALA A 88 6.98 -2.53 -14.83
N ASN A 89 7.59 -3.14 -13.82
CA ASN A 89 9.03 -3.37 -13.76
C ASN A 89 9.50 -4.33 -14.86
N GLU A 90 8.76 -5.40 -15.16
CA GLU A 90 9.08 -6.29 -16.28
C GLU A 90 9.05 -5.57 -17.63
N VAL A 91 8.05 -4.71 -17.85
CA VAL A 91 7.94 -3.90 -19.08
C VAL A 91 9.10 -2.91 -19.16
N TYR A 92 9.45 -2.28 -18.04
CA TYR A 92 10.59 -1.36 -17.94
C TYR A 92 11.91 -2.07 -18.26
N LEU A 93 12.17 -3.25 -17.69
CA LEU A 93 13.38 -4.02 -17.95
C LEU A 93 13.53 -4.42 -19.42
N LYS A 94 12.41 -4.73 -20.10
CA LYS A 94 12.40 -5.06 -21.54
C LYS A 94 12.55 -3.82 -22.43
N ASN A 95 11.95 -2.70 -22.06
CA ASN A 95 11.90 -1.48 -22.87
C ASN A 95 12.07 -0.20 -22.03
N PRO A 96 13.29 0.08 -21.50
CA PRO A 96 13.49 1.25 -20.64
C PRO A 96 13.21 2.59 -21.34
N SER A 97 13.39 2.63 -22.67
CA SER A 97 13.16 3.83 -23.50
C SER A 97 11.72 4.34 -23.45
N LYS A 98 10.73 3.46 -23.25
CA LYS A 98 9.30 3.83 -23.16
C LYS A 98 8.97 4.67 -21.91
N PHE A 99 9.85 4.66 -20.91
CA PHE A 99 9.68 5.36 -19.64
C PHE A 99 10.54 6.61 -19.52
N LYS A 100 11.31 6.94 -20.56
CA LYS A 100 12.02 8.21 -20.64
C LYS A 100 11.05 9.27 -21.17
N CYS A 101 11.00 10.43 -20.51
CA CYS A 101 10.30 11.59 -21.06
C CYS A 101 11.03 11.98 -22.36
N SER A 102 10.32 12.03 -23.48
CA SER A 102 10.86 12.62 -24.70
C SER A 102 11.10 14.10 -24.42
N SER A 103 12.34 14.47 -24.11
CA SER A 103 12.77 15.86 -24.18
C SER A 103 12.64 16.27 -25.64
N SER A 104 11.46 16.78 -25.98
CA SER A 104 11.20 17.52 -27.21
C SER A 104 11.98 18.81 -27.08
N SER A 105 13.26 18.74 -27.45
CA SER A 105 14.11 19.89 -27.67
C SER A 105 13.41 20.74 -28.73
N SER A 106 12.83 21.86 -28.29
CA SER A 106 12.30 22.92 -29.15
C SER A 106 13.41 23.93 -29.41
#